data_AF-A0A7X6UKA5-F1
#
_entry.id   AF-A0A7X6UKA5-F1
#
_cell.length_a   1.000
_cell.length_b   1.000
_cell.length_c   1.000
_cell.angle_alpha   90.00
_cell.angle_beta   90.00
_cell.angle_gamma   90.00
#
_symmetry.space_group_name_H-M   'P 1'
#
loop_
_entity.id
_entity.type
_entity.pdbx_description
1 polymer ?
#
loop_
_entity_poly.entity_id
_entity_poly.type
_entity_poly.pdbx_seq_one_letter_code
_entity_poly.pdbx_strand_id
1 'polypeptide(L)'
;GQADFVLGAGRSKGGKTIIAFESVTETKQGRLSKIVTHLKHGSFVTAGRFDTNYVVTEYGVVSLKGKNIRDRVKSLINIAHPDFRDQLTFEAKQAHFL
;
A
#
# COMPACT_ATOMS: atom_id res chain seq x y z
N GLY A 1 -17.43 7.45 4.85
CA GLY A 1 -17.64 6.00 4.83
C GLY A 1 -16.39 5.25 5.22
N GLN A 2 -15.53 4.89 4.25
CA GLN A 2 -14.34 4.07 4.50
C GLN A 2 -13.40 4.67 5.56
N ALA A 3 -13.09 5.97 5.46
CA ALA A 3 -12.22 6.67 6.42
C ALA A 3 -12.73 6.55 7.88
N ASP A 4 -14.06 6.62 8.07
CA ASP A 4 -14.69 6.53 9.40
C ASP A 4 -14.47 5.15 10.03
N PHE A 5 -14.58 4.08 9.23
CA PHE A 5 -14.30 2.71 9.69
C PHE A 5 -12.81 2.48 9.95
N VAL A 6 -11.93 3.06 9.14
CA VAL A 6 -10.48 2.96 9.38
C VAL A 6 -10.12 3.59 10.72
N LEU A 7 -10.62 4.80 10.99
CA LEU A 7 -10.38 5.49 12.27
C LEU A 7 -11.06 4.77 13.44
N GLY A 8 -12.32 4.36 13.28
CA GLY A 8 -13.09 3.66 14.32
C GLY A 8 -12.47 2.33 14.71
N ALA A 9 -12.11 1.49 13.74
CA ALA A 9 -11.45 0.21 14.00
C ALA A 9 -10.03 0.40 14.55
N GLY A 10 -9.32 1.48 14.16
CA GLY A 10 -8.02 1.82 14.73
C GLY A 10 -8.06 2.18 16.22
N ARG A 11 -9.17 2.76 16.69
CA ARG A 11 -9.41 3.14 18.10
C ARG A 11 -10.01 2.02 18.95
N SER A 12 -10.63 1.02 18.32
CA SER A 12 -11.21 -0.11 19.04
C SER A 12 -10.15 -1.04 19.63
N LYS A 13 -10.37 -1.54 20.84
CA LYS A 13 -9.45 -2.48 21.51
C LYS A 13 -9.42 -3.80 20.71
N GLY A 14 -8.27 -4.10 20.12
CA GLY A 14 -8.10 -5.28 19.25
C GLY A 14 -8.66 -5.11 17.83
N GLY A 15 -9.14 -3.91 17.48
CA GLY A 15 -9.65 -3.62 16.14
C GLY A 15 -8.55 -3.71 15.07
N LYS A 16 -8.94 -4.16 13.88
CA LYS A 16 -8.06 -4.33 12.73
C LYS A 16 -8.65 -3.62 11.52
N THR A 17 -7.85 -2.75 10.89
CA THR A 17 -8.17 -2.16 9.60
C THR A 17 -7.47 -2.96 8.52
N ILE A 18 -8.23 -3.43 7.53
CA ILE A 18 -7.73 -4.24 6.43
C ILE A 18 -8.12 -3.54 5.13
N ILE A 19 -7.13 -3.15 4.34
CA ILE A 19 -7.30 -2.59 3.00
C ILE A 19 -6.86 -3.68 2.02
N ALA A 20 -7.81 -4.22 1.26
CA ALA A 20 -7.56 -5.28 0.29
C ALA A 20 -7.80 -4.79 -1.13
N PHE A 21 -6.90 -5.12 -2.05
CA PHE A 21 -7.02 -4.82 -3.47
C PHE A 21 -6.15 -5.78 -4.29
N GLU A 22 -6.52 -6.01 -5.56
CA GLU A 22 -5.64 -6.75 -6.49
C GLU A 22 -4.39 -5.92 -6.79
N SER A 23 -3.22 -6.54 -6.80
CA SER A 23 -1.94 -5.85 -6.93
C SER A 23 -1.76 -5.15 -8.28
N VAL A 24 -2.52 -5.56 -9.30
CA VAL A 24 -2.50 -5.03 -10.67
C VAL A 24 -3.89 -4.66 -11.16
N THR A 25 -3.95 -3.78 -12.14
CA THR A 25 -5.14 -3.48 -12.93
C THR A 25 -4.81 -3.66 -14.41
N GLU A 26 -5.71 -4.29 -15.16
CA GLU A 26 -5.59 -4.36 -16.61
C GLU A 26 -6.19 -3.11 -17.24
N THR A 27 -5.44 -2.48 -18.14
CA THR A 27 -5.87 -1.28 -18.86
C THR A 27 -5.67 -1.49 -20.36
N LYS A 28 -6.24 -0.58 -21.18
CA LYS A 28 -5.98 -0.57 -22.63
C LYS A 28 -4.50 -0.41 -22.98
N GLN A 29 -3.68 0.08 -22.06
CA GLN A 29 -2.24 0.31 -22.22
C GLN A 29 -1.39 -0.84 -21.65
N GLY A 30 -2.03 -1.92 -21.19
CA GLY A 30 -1.39 -3.06 -20.54
C GLY A 30 -1.66 -3.10 -19.03
N ARG A 31 -0.91 -3.96 -18.35
CA ARG A 31 -1.01 -4.20 -16.91
C ARG A 31 -0.29 -3.08 -16.14
N LEU A 32 -0.94 -2.52 -15.14
CA LEU A 32 -0.36 -1.50 -14.26
C LEU A 32 -0.44 -1.95 -12.80
N SER A 33 0.59 -1.66 -12.00
CA SER A 33 0.55 -1.93 -10.56
C SER A 33 -0.34 -0.93 -9.82
N LYS A 34 -1.13 -1.41 -8.85
CA LYS A 34 -1.86 -0.56 -7.90
C LYS A 34 -0.98 -0.10 -6.73
N ILE A 35 0.16 -0.76 -6.50
CA ILE A 35 1.20 -0.29 -5.58
C ILE A 35 2.13 0.61 -6.36
N VAL A 36 2.28 1.86 -5.93
CA VAL A 36 3.06 2.88 -6.63
C VAL A 36 3.97 3.63 -5.67
N THR A 37 5.10 4.11 -6.17
CA THR A 37 6.05 4.92 -5.41
C THR A 37 5.48 6.30 -5.08
N HIS A 38 4.73 6.89 -6.02
CA HIS A 38 4.02 8.14 -5.86
C HIS A 38 2.60 8.05 -6.42
N LEU A 39 1.64 8.62 -5.70
CA LEU A 39 0.28 8.76 -6.22
C LEU A 39 0.27 9.71 -7.41
N LYS A 40 -0.61 9.46 -8.38
CA LYS A 40 -0.80 10.34 -9.54
C LYS A 40 -1.15 11.75 -9.06
N HIS A 41 -0.60 12.77 -9.72
CA HIS A 41 -0.93 14.15 -9.42
C HIS A 41 -2.46 14.37 -9.41
N GLY A 42 -2.96 15.06 -8.39
CA GLY A 42 -4.40 15.28 -8.18
C GLY A 42 -5.16 14.12 -7.53
N SER A 43 -4.48 13.04 -7.10
CA SER A 43 -5.14 11.95 -6.38
C SER A 43 -5.60 12.38 -4.99
N PHE A 44 -6.81 11.97 -4.61
CA PHE A 44 -7.33 12.12 -3.26
C PHE A 44 -6.86 10.96 -2.37
N VAL A 45 -6.30 11.27 -1.21
CA VAL A 45 -5.90 10.28 -0.21
C VAL A 45 -7.08 9.97 0.70
N THR A 46 -7.59 8.75 0.64
CA THR A 46 -8.76 8.31 1.44
C THR A 46 -8.37 7.68 2.78
N ALA A 47 -7.26 6.96 2.81
CA ALA A 47 -6.70 6.35 4.02
C ALA A 47 -5.31 6.93 4.28
N GLY A 48 -5.17 7.66 5.40
CA GLY A 48 -3.91 8.26 5.79
C GLY A 48 -2.84 7.21 6.13
N ARG A 49 -1.57 7.60 6.01
CA ARG A 49 -0.43 6.72 6.30
C ARG A 49 -0.45 6.17 7.73
N PHE A 50 -0.98 6.96 8.68
CA PHE A 50 -1.04 6.62 10.10
C PHE A 50 -2.19 5.68 10.45
N ASP A 51 -3.26 5.71 9.65
CA ASP A 51 -4.50 4.97 9.93
C ASP A 51 -4.49 3.57 9.29
N THR A 52 -3.62 3.37 8.29
CA THR A 52 -3.48 2.11 7.57
C THR A 52 -2.73 1.07 8.41
N ASN A 53 -3.42 -0.01 8.81
CA ASN A 53 -2.82 -1.12 9.55
C ASN A 53 -2.43 -2.28 8.64
N TYR A 54 -3.39 -3.04 8.11
CA TYR A 54 -3.13 -4.17 7.23
C TYR A 54 -3.42 -3.83 5.77
N VAL A 55 -2.49 -4.21 4.89
CA VAL A 55 -2.66 -4.15 3.44
C VAL A 55 -2.58 -5.57 2.89
N VAL A 56 -3.51 -5.92 2.02
CA VAL A 56 -3.67 -7.27 1.47
C VAL A 56 -3.75 -7.21 -0.05
N THR A 57 -2.99 -8.09 -0.70
CA THR A 57 -3.11 -8.42 -2.12
C THR A 57 -3.17 -9.94 -2.26
N GLU A 58 -3.35 -10.42 -3.49
CA GLU A 58 -3.24 -11.84 -3.86
C GLU A 58 -1.87 -12.46 -3.54
N TYR A 59 -0.83 -11.65 -3.30
CA TYR A 59 0.52 -12.10 -2.95
C TYR A 59 0.79 -12.13 -1.44
N GLY A 60 -0.17 -11.70 -0.61
CA GLY A 60 -0.10 -11.83 0.84
C GLY A 60 -0.58 -10.61 1.61
N VAL A 61 -0.26 -10.60 2.90
CA VAL A 61 -0.67 -9.56 3.85
C VAL A 61 0.54 -8.96 4.56
N VAL A 62 0.52 -7.65 4.74
CA VAL A 62 1.50 -6.94 5.58
C VAL A 62 0.82 -6.02 6.58
N SER A 63 1.35 -5.99 7.80
CA SER A 63 1.06 -4.92 8.75
C SER A 63 2.04 -3.77 8.54
N LEU A 64 1.51 -2.55 8.49
CA LEU A 64 2.26 -1.30 8.36
C LEU A 64 2.23 -0.46 9.64
N LYS A 65 1.41 -0.84 10.62
CA LYS A 65 1.30 -0.12 11.89
C LYS A 65 2.64 -0.19 12.64
N GLY A 66 3.14 0.97 13.07
CA GLY A 66 4.39 1.09 13.82
C GLY A 66 5.68 0.90 13.01
N LYS A 67 5.60 0.64 11.70
CA LYS A 67 6.78 0.51 10.83
C LYS A 67 7.30 1.87 10.38
N ASN A 68 8.63 2.00 10.30
CA ASN A 68 9.28 3.15 9.65
C ASN A 68 9.07 3.10 8.13
N ILE A 69 9.44 4.19 7.42
CA ILE A 69 9.20 4.29 5.99
C ILE A 69 9.90 3.20 5.16
N ARG A 70 11.17 2.89 5.46
CA ARG A 70 11.94 1.84 4.76
C ARG A 70 11.26 0.48 4.88
N ASP A 71 10.84 0.11 6.08
CA ASP A 71 10.20 -1.18 6.34
C ASP A 71 8.80 -1.25 5.72
N ARG A 72 8.07 -0.14 5.70
CA ARG A 72 6.78 -0.05 4.99
C ARG A 72 6.96 -0.27 3.49
N VAL A 73 7.96 0.37 2.89
CA VAL A 73 8.26 0.26 1.46
C VAL A 73 8.64 -1.18 1.11
N LYS A 74 9.58 -1.79 1.86
CA LYS A 74 9.94 -3.21 1.68
C LYS A 74 8.72 -4.13 1.83
N SER A 75 7.87 -3.87 2.82
CA SER A 75 6.66 -4.66 3.06
C SER A 75 5.69 -4.57 1.88
N LEU A 76 5.44 -3.36 1.37
CA LEU A 76 4.54 -3.14 0.24
C LEU A 76 5.08 -3.75 -1.06
N ILE A 77 6.37 -3.62 -1.33
CA ILE A 77 7.00 -4.26 -2.50
C ILE A 77 6.88 -5.78 -2.43
N ASN A 78 7.01 -6.37 -1.23
CA ASN A 78 6.90 -7.82 -1.06
C ASN A 78 5.51 -8.38 -1.40
N ILE A 79 4.44 -7.59 -1.27
CA ILE A 79 3.07 -7.97 -1.66
C ILE A 79 2.66 -7.39 -3.02
N ALA A 80 3.58 -6.77 -3.75
CA ALA A 80 3.35 -6.38 -5.13
C ALA A 80 3.46 -7.58 -6.08
N HIS A 81 2.87 -7.45 -7.27
CA HIS A 81 3.01 -8.40 -8.36
C HIS A 81 4.50 -8.59 -8.71
N PRO A 82 5.00 -9.84 -8.86
CA PRO A 82 6.41 -10.15 -9.10
C PRO A 82 7.05 -9.30 -10.19
N ASP A 83 6.38 -9.15 -11.34
CA ASP A 83 6.85 -8.37 -12.49
C ASP A 83 7.17 -6.90 -12.18
N PHE A 84 6.57 -6.31 -11.16
CA PHE A 84 6.76 -4.90 -10.80
C PHE A 84 7.69 -4.68 -9.61
N ARG A 85 8.16 -5.74 -8.93
CA ARG A 85 8.95 -5.60 -7.69
C ARG A 85 10.29 -4.93 -7.93
N ASP A 86 10.97 -5.26 -9.02
CA ASP A 86 12.26 -4.69 -9.38
C ASP A 86 12.11 -3.21 -9.75
N GLN A 87 11.09 -2.89 -10.54
CA GLN A 87 10.76 -1.51 -10.90
C GLN A 87 10.46 -0.67 -9.64
N LEU A 88 9.58 -1.16 -8.76
CA LEU A 88 9.23 -0.45 -7.52
C LEU A 88 10.44 -0.29 -6.58
N THR A 89 11.33 -1.27 -6.54
CA THR A 89 12.57 -1.19 -5.75
C THR A 89 13.51 -0.13 -6.31
N PHE A 90 13.65 -0.06 -7.64
CA PHE A 90 14.45 0.97 -8.31
C PHE A 90 13.88 2.37 -8.06
N GLU A 91 12.59 2.56 -8.28
CA GLU A 91 11.90 3.85 -8.04
C GLU A 91 12.00 4.27 -6.57
N ALA A 92 11.83 3.34 -5.62
CA ALA A 92 11.95 3.65 -4.20
C ALA A 92 13.35 4.10 -3.78
N LYS A 93 14.41 3.57 -4.40
CA LYS A 93 15.80 4.05 -4.18
C LYS A 93 16.00 5.45 -4.74
N GLN A 94 15.47 5.72 -5.95
CA GLN A 94 15.51 7.05 -6.56
C GLN A 94 14.76 8.10 -5.72
N ALA A 95 13.64 7.71 -5.11
CA ALA A 95 12.86 8.55 -4.21
C ALA A 95 13.44 8.65 -2.78
N HIS A 96 14.61 8.05 -2.51
CA HIS A 96 15.26 8.00 -1.19
C HIS A 96 14.39 7.37 -0.08
N PHE A 97 13.48 6.46 -0.44
CA PHE A 97 12.68 5.69 0.51
C PHE A 97 13.36 4.41 0.98
N LEU A 98 14.32 3.90 0.20
CA LEU A 98 15.22 2.78 0.54
C LEU A 98 16.65 3.31 0.60
#